data_AF-A0A357GYR7-F1
#
_entry.id   AF-A0A357GYR7-F1
#
_cell.length_a   1.000
_cell.length_b   1.000
_cell.length_c   1.000
_cell.angle_alpha   90.00
_cell.angle_beta   90.00
_cell.angle_gamma   90.00
#
_symmetry.space_group_name_H-M   'P 1'
#
loop_
_entity.id
_entity.type
_entity.pdbx_description
1 polymer ?
#
loop_
_entity_poly.entity_id
_entity_poly.type
_entity_poly.pdbx_seq_one_letter_code
_entity_poly.pdbx_strand_id
1 'polypeptide(L)' 'KDWVARLDAFLKFNEQDILANAGKISREVAETLALGEYEKYRVVQDKNYISDFDREVKKLLKSKKIKK' A
#
# COMPACT_ATOMS: atom_id res chain seq x y z
N LYS A 1 -34.17 6.99 4.59
CA LYS A 1 -33.40 6.08 5.50
C LYS A 1 -33.95 4.64 5.44
N ASP A 2 -35.18 4.41 4.96
CA ASP A 2 -35.83 3.09 4.94
C ASP A 2 -35.29 2.06 3.96
N TRP A 3 -34.62 2.48 2.89
CA TRP A 3 -34.13 1.56 1.85
C TRP A 3 -33.01 0.65 2.36
N VAL A 4 -32.18 1.14 3.28
CA VAL A 4 -31.09 0.36 3.90
C VAL A 4 -31.67 -0.78 4.72
N ALA A 5 -32.69 -0.52 5.54
CA ALA A 5 -33.33 -1.53 6.38
C ALA A 5 -34.03 -2.63 5.57
N ARG A 6 -34.62 -2.27 4.42
CA ARG A 6 -35.24 -3.24 3.50
C ARG A 6 -34.20 -4.13 2.81
N LEU A 7 -33.07 -3.55 2.41
CA LEU A 7 -31.97 -4.30 1.82
C LEU A 7 -31.34 -5.26 2.83
N ASP A 8 -31.11 -4.81 4.08
CA ASP A 8 -30.61 -5.66 5.16
C ASP A 8 -31.58 -6.82 5.46
N ALA A 9 -32.90 -6.55 5.48
CA ALA A 9 -33.89 -7.61 5.66
C ALA A 9 -33.87 -8.63 4.50
N PHE A 10 -33.68 -8.16 3.26
CA PHE A 10 -33.57 -9.02 2.08
C PHE A 10 -32.28 -9.87 2.08
N LEU A 11 -31.16 -9.32 2.52
CA LEU A 11 -29.89 -10.05 2.65
C LEU A 11 -29.98 -11.13 3.74
N LYS A 12 -30.55 -10.80 4.91
CA LYS A 12 -30.82 -11.77 5.99
C LYS A 12 -31.74 -12.90 5.55
N PHE A 13 -32.75 -12.59 4.74
CA PHE A 13 -33.69 -13.58 4.21
C PHE A 13 -33.03 -14.58 3.26
N ASN A 14 -31.97 -14.17 2.55
CA ASN A 14 -31.19 -15.04 1.67
C ASN A 14 -30.00 -15.72 2.37
N GLU A 15 -29.98 -15.75 3.70
CA GLU A 15 -28.87 -16.28 4.53
C GLU A 15 -27.49 -15.71 4.16
N GLN A 16 -27.44 -14.52 3.56
CA GLN A 16 -26.18 -13.85 3.27
C GLN A 16 -25.76 -13.04 4.49
N ASP A 17 -24.54 -13.31 4.97
CA ASP A 17 -23.97 -12.58 6.08
C ASP A 17 -23.88 -11.08 5.75
N ILE A 18 -24.60 -10.28 6.52
CA ILE A 18 -24.45 -8.82 6.46
C ILE A 18 -23.12 -8.48 7.10
N LEU A 19 -22.22 -7.90 6.31
CA LEU A 19 -20.93 -7.41 6.78
C LEU A 19 -21.13 -6.14 7.64
N ALA A 20 -21.55 -6.31 8.89
CA ALA A 20 -21.86 -5.21 9.82
C ALA A 20 -20.66 -4.31 10.13
N ASN A 21 -19.44 -4.78 9.82
CA ASN A 21 -18.18 -4.12 10.11
C ASN A 21 -17.46 -3.65 8.84
N ALA A 22 -18.18 -3.45 7.73
CA ALA A 22 -17.61 -2.93 6.49
C ALA A 22 -16.82 -1.63 6.76
N GLY A 23 -15.49 -1.70 6.68
CA GLY A 23 -14.58 -0.58 6.89
C GLY A 23 -13.99 -0.42 8.30
N LYS A 24 -14.41 -1.19 9.32
CA LYS A 24 -13.75 -1.24 10.63
C LYS A 24 -12.81 -2.45 10.69
N ILE A 25 -11.67 -2.33 10.02
CA ILE A 25 -10.54 -3.22 10.30
C ILE A 25 -9.98 -2.77 11.65
N SER A 26 -9.72 -3.69 12.57
CA SER A 26 -9.07 -3.33 13.83
C SER A 26 -7.70 -2.74 13.51
N ARG A 27 -7.27 -1.72 14.27
CA ARG A 27 -5.97 -1.07 14.06
C ARG A 27 -4.82 -2.08 13.96
N GLU A 28 -4.87 -3.12 14.79
CA GLU A 28 -3.90 -4.23 14.81
C GLU A 28 -3.85 -5.02 13.49
N VAL A 29 -5.02 -5.33 12.92
CA VAL A 29 -5.09 -6.03 11.62
C VAL A 29 -4.60 -5.11 10.49
N ALA A 30 -4.96 -3.83 10.53
CA ALA A 30 -4.48 -2.86 9.55
C ALA A 30 -2.96 -2.66 9.62
N GLU A 31 -2.39 -2.57 10.82
CA GLU A 31 -0.93 -2.48 11.06
C GLU A 31 -0.22 -3.73 10.52
N THR A 32 -0.74 -4.93 10.81
CA THR A 32 -0.16 -6.20 10.35
C THR A 32 -0.13 -6.27 8.82
N LEU A 33 -1.23 -5.90 8.17
CA LEU A 33 -1.33 -5.86 6.71
C LEU A 33 -0.39 -4.83 6.10
N ALA A 34 -0.33 -3.62 6.68
CA ALA A 34 0.55 -2.56 6.20
C ALA A 34 2.03 -2.95 6.30
N LEU A 35 2.45 -3.56 7.41
CA LEU A 35 3.82 -4.06 7.59
C LEU A 35 4.14 -5.17 6.59
N GLY A 36 3.23 -6.12 6.38
CA GLY A 36 3.43 -7.21 5.41
C GLY A 36 3.57 -6.72 3.96
N GLU A 37 2.77 -5.72 3.54
CA GLU A 37 2.90 -5.12 2.22
C GLU A 37 4.16 -4.25 2.10
N TYR A 38 4.54 -3.55 3.17
CA TYR A 38 5.76 -2.75 3.20
C TYR A 38 7.02 -3.60 3.02
N GLU A 39 7.09 -4.80 3.62
CA GLU A 39 8.23 -5.70 3.45
C GLU A 39 8.46 -6.09 1.99
N LYS A 40 7.37 -6.39 1.26
CA LYS A 40 7.43 -6.70 -0.18
C LYS A 40 7.92 -5.49 -0.98
N TYR A 41 7.39 -4.31 -0.66
CA TYR A 41 7.77 -3.07 -1.34
C TYR A 41 9.23 -2.67 -1.09
N ARG A 42 9.71 -2.81 0.16
CA ARG A 42 11.09 -2.47 0.56
C ARG A 42 12.13 -3.17 -0.31
N VAL A 43 11.95 -4.46 -0.59
CA VAL A 43 12.88 -5.24 -1.44
C VAL A 43 12.97 -4.66 -2.86
N VAL A 44 11.86 -4.15 -3.40
CA VAL A 44 11.84 -3.50 -4.72
C VAL A 44 12.45 -2.10 -4.65
N GLN A 45 12.17 -1.37 -3.56
CA GLN A 45 12.68 -0.03 -3.34
C GLN A 45 14.21 -0.02 -3.17
N ASP A 46 14.77 -0.94 -2.39
CA ASP A 46 16.21 -1.11 -2.19
C ASP A 46 16.95 -1.34 -3.51
N LYS A 47 16.38 -2.15 -4.42
CA LYS A 47 16.98 -2.43 -5.74
C LYS A 47 17.10 -1.19 -6.62
N ASN A 48 16.16 -0.27 -6.51
CA ASN A 48 16.09 0.93 -7.33
C ASN A 48 16.53 2.20 -6.57
N TYR A 49 17.01 2.03 -5.34
CA TYR A 49 17.44 3.15 -4.53
C TYR A 49 18.71 3.76 -5.12
N ILE A 50 18.62 5.02 -5.51
CA ILE A 50 19.76 5.82 -5.95
C ILE A 50 19.96 6.89 -4.89
N SER A 51 21.07 6.81 -4.16
CA SER A 51 21.41 7.81 -3.16
C SER A 51 21.74 9.15 -3.84
N ASP A 52 21.53 10.26 -3.13
CA ASP A 52 22.02 11.56 -3.58
C ASP A 52 23.55 11.54 -3.78
N PHE A 53 24.26 10.73 -3.00
CA PHE A 53 25.68 10.47 -3.22
C PHE A 53 25.95 9.84 -4.60
N ASP A 54 25.20 8.80 -4.97
CA ASP A 54 25.34 8.13 -6.27
C ASP A 54 25.05 9.11 -7.42
N ARG A 55 24.08 10.02 -7.23
CA ARG A 55 23.74 11.06 -8.20
C ARG A 55 24.90 12.04 -8.39
N GLU A 56 25.51 12.50 -7.30
CA GLU A 56 26.65 13.44 -7.37
C GLU A 56 27.91 12.79 -7.94
N VAL A 57 28.23 11.55 -7.54
CA VAL A 57 29.34 10.79 -8.13
C VAL A 57 29.14 10.59 -9.63
N LYS A 58 27.92 10.24 -10.06
CA LYS A 58 27.60 10.06 -11.49
C LYS A 58 27.78 11.37 -12.29
N LYS A 59 27.45 12.52 -11.71
CA LYS A 59 27.70 13.85 -12.33
C LYS A 59 29.20 14.11 -12.47
N LEU A 60 29.98 13.87 -11.42
CA LEU A 60 31.44 14.04 -11.43
C LEU A 60 32.12 13.10 -12.45
N LEU A 61 31.68 11.85 -12.54
CA LEU A 61 32.21 10.90 -13.53
C LEU A 61 31.86 11.30 -14.98
N LYS A 62 30.64 11.81 -15.22
CA LYS A 62 30.26 12.35 -16.54
C LYS A 62 31.11 13.56 -16.92
N SER A 63 31.32 14.51 -16.01
CA SER A 63 32.14 15.70 -16.31
C SER A 63 33.60 15.34 -16.59
N LYS A 64 34.15 14.31 -15.93
CA LYS A 64 35.51 13.80 -16.17
C LYS A 64 35.66 13.12 -17.53
N LYS A 65 34.62 12.45 -18.04
CA LYS A 65 34.61 11.83 -19.38
C LYS A 65 34.52 12.85 -20.51
N ILE A 66 33.84 13.99 -20.30
CA ILE A 66 33.71 15.07 -21.30
C ILE A 66 35.02 15.87 -21.43
N LYS A 67 35.84 15.89 -20.38
CA LYS A 67 37.15 16.59 -20.35
C LYS A 67 38.33 15.74 -20.84
N LYS A 68 38.09 14.48 -21.23
CA LYS A 68 39.09 13.56 -21.78
C LYS A 68 38.83 13.40 -23.28
#